data_AF-A0A1A2X9B0-F1
#
_entry.id   AF-A0A1A2X9B0-F1
#
_cell.length_a   1.000
_cell.length_b   1.000
_cell.length_c   1.000
_cell.angle_alpha   90.00
_cell.angle_beta   90.00
_cell.angle_gamma   90.00
#
_symmetry.space_group_name_H-M   'P 1'
#
loop_
_entity.id
_entity.type
_entity.pdbx_description
1 polymer ?
#
loop_
_entity_poly.entity_id
_entity_poly.type
_entity_poly.pdbx_seq_one_letter_code
_entity_poly.pdbx_strand_id
1 'polypeptide(L)'
;MIFRHFGSKAKLFEEAVLAPFSTFVSEYIAEWAARPRGVKSPYMEARDFYRGVYDVLTENRRLIREMIGGRATGSLAADTMSTPQLGVLLERFEEFIERERDAGGFRDFDPAVMTRLMFGLVFSVAIYGDWMFEGATRPRPSVDAFIDEMARLTIYGAYPEGAVPPAAL
;
A
#
# COMPACT_ATOMS: atom_id res chain seq x y z
N MET A 1 3.73 39.01 -14.11
CA MET A 1 2.99 38.18 -13.14
C MET A 1 3.01 36.72 -13.60
N ILE A 2 3.95 35.90 -13.11
CA ILE A 2 4.26 34.53 -13.64
C ILE A 2 3.87 33.40 -12.66
N PHE A 3 3.25 33.66 -11.51
CA PHE A 3 3.09 32.65 -10.46
C PHE A 3 1.64 32.31 -10.08
N ARG A 4 0.72 32.15 -11.06
CA ARG A 4 -0.67 31.70 -10.79
C ARG A 4 -1.07 30.37 -11.42
N HIS A 5 -0.12 29.65 -12.05
CA HIS A 5 -0.39 28.36 -12.73
C HIS A 5 0.29 27.14 -12.09
N PHE A 6 0.94 27.29 -10.92
CA PHE A 6 1.62 26.17 -10.26
C PHE A 6 0.64 25.23 -9.53
N GLY A 7 -0.45 25.76 -8.98
CA GLY A 7 -1.47 24.97 -8.27
C GLY A 7 -2.20 23.95 -9.15
N SER A 8 -2.51 24.30 -10.41
CA SER A 8 -3.21 23.37 -11.32
C SER A 8 -2.31 22.21 -11.78
N LYS A 9 -1.00 22.45 -11.92
CA LYS A 9 -0.03 21.40 -12.29
C LYS A 9 0.23 20.45 -11.12
N ALA A 10 0.37 20.98 -9.91
CA ALA A 10 0.53 20.18 -8.69
C ALA A 10 -0.66 19.24 -8.47
N LYS A 11 -1.89 19.75 -8.67
CA LYS A 11 -3.12 18.96 -8.56
C LYS A 11 -3.20 17.85 -9.61
N LEU A 12 -2.97 18.17 -10.88
CA LEU A 12 -2.96 17.17 -11.97
C LEU A 12 -1.89 16.10 -11.74
N PHE A 13 -0.75 16.49 -11.17
CA PHE A 13 0.34 15.58 -10.86
C PHE A 13 -0.03 14.62 -9.72
N GLU A 14 -0.63 15.13 -8.64
CA GLU A 14 -1.15 14.31 -7.55
C GLU A 14 -2.26 13.36 -8.03
N GLU A 15 -3.21 13.85 -8.83
CA GLU A 15 -4.26 13.03 -9.43
C GLU A 15 -3.68 11.91 -10.30
N ALA A 16 -2.67 12.21 -11.12
CA ALA A 16 -2.01 11.21 -11.97
C ALA A 16 -1.28 10.12 -11.15
N VAL A 17 -0.76 10.45 -9.98
CA VAL A 17 -0.11 9.48 -9.07
C VAL A 17 -1.16 8.64 -8.33
N LEU A 18 -2.26 9.25 -7.89
CA LEU A 18 -3.26 8.58 -7.05
C LEU A 18 -4.29 7.77 -7.86
N ALA A 19 -4.54 8.12 -9.13
CA ALA A 19 -5.53 7.42 -9.95
C ALA A 19 -5.20 5.92 -10.14
N PRO A 20 -3.97 5.52 -10.52
CA PRO A 20 -3.62 4.09 -10.64
C PRO A 20 -3.81 3.32 -9.32
N PHE A 21 -3.46 3.95 -8.20
CA PHE A 21 -3.63 3.37 -6.87
C PHE A 21 -5.11 3.21 -6.49
N SER A 22 -5.93 4.21 -6.78
CA SER A 22 -7.38 4.15 -6.57
C SER A 22 -8.03 3.04 -7.39
N THR A 23 -7.63 2.88 -8.65
CA THR A 23 -8.12 1.80 -9.53
C THR A 23 -7.77 0.44 -8.93
N PHE A 24 -6.50 0.23 -8.58
CA PHE A 24 -6.04 -1.02 -7.97
C PHE A 24 -6.80 -1.39 -6.70
N VAL A 25 -6.94 -0.46 -5.75
CA VAL A 25 -7.67 -0.74 -4.48
C VAL A 25 -9.12 -1.12 -4.77
N SER A 26 -9.76 -0.45 -5.71
CA SER A 26 -11.16 -0.72 -6.08
C SER A 26 -11.31 -2.10 -6.74
N GLU A 27 -10.41 -2.44 -7.66
CA GLU A 27 -10.37 -3.75 -8.33
C GLU A 27 -10.08 -4.88 -7.34
N TYR A 28 -9.07 -4.70 -6.48
CA TYR A 28 -8.73 -5.69 -5.46
C TYR A 28 -9.90 -6.00 -4.52
N ILE A 29 -10.58 -4.96 -4.00
CA ILE A 29 -11.76 -5.13 -3.13
C ILE A 29 -12.90 -5.83 -3.89
N ALA A 30 -13.13 -5.46 -5.16
CA ALA A 30 -14.18 -6.06 -5.98
C ALA A 30 -13.90 -7.55 -6.28
N GLU A 31 -12.67 -7.89 -6.65
CA GLU A 31 -12.24 -9.26 -6.89
C GLU A 31 -12.33 -10.11 -5.64
N TRP A 32 -11.92 -9.57 -4.49
CA TRP A 32 -12.03 -10.25 -3.21
C TRP A 32 -13.51 -10.53 -2.88
N ALA A 33 -14.39 -9.54 -3.04
CA ALA A 33 -15.82 -9.69 -2.73
C ALA A 33 -16.55 -10.66 -3.67
N ALA A 34 -16.10 -10.78 -4.92
CA ALA A 34 -16.67 -11.71 -5.90
C ALA A 34 -16.20 -13.16 -5.71
N ARG A 35 -15.08 -13.38 -5.00
CA ARG A 35 -14.48 -14.70 -4.83
C ARG A 35 -15.20 -15.49 -3.71
N PRO A 36 -15.46 -16.80 -3.91
CA PRO A 36 -15.94 -17.63 -2.81
C PRO A 36 -14.93 -17.67 -1.65
N ARG A 37 -15.41 -17.54 -0.42
CA ARG A 37 -14.56 -17.63 0.79
C ARG A 37 -13.86 -18.99 0.86
N GLY A 38 -12.60 -18.98 1.32
CA GLY A 38 -11.80 -20.20 1.53
C GLY A 38 -11.15 -20.77 0.26
N VAL A 39 -11.24 -20.12 -0.89
CA VAL A 39 -10.56 -20.54 -2.12
C VAL A 39 -9.04 -20.33 -2.04
N LYS A 40 -8.59 -19.29 -1.34
CA LYS A 40 -7.16 -19.03 -1.08
C LYS A 40 -6.89 -18.99 0.41
N SER A 41 -5.69 -19.37 0.79
CA SER A 41 -5.20 -19.18 2.16
C SER A 41 -5.02 -17.68 2.46
N PRO A 42 -5.14 -17.25 3.73
CA PRO A 42 -4.89 -15.86 4.13
C PRO A 42 -3.51 -15.36 3.70
N TYR A 43 -2.51 -16.25 3.71
CA TYR A 43 -1.16 -15.96 3.21
C TYR A 43 -1.17 -15.58 1.73
N MET A 44 -1.86 -16.36 0.88
CA MET A 44 -1.93 -16.08 -0.55
C MET A 44 -2.69 -14.79 -0.84
N GLU A 45 -3.76 -14.49 -0.10
CA GLU A 45 -4.47 -13.21 -0.23
C GLU A 45 -3.56 -12.02 0.14
N ALA A 46 -2.84 -12.09 1.27
CA ALA A 46 -1.89 -11.05 1.67
C ALA A 46 -0.75 -10.90 0.65
N ARG A 47 -0.26 -12.01 0.10
CA ARG A 47 0.80 -12.02 -0.92
C ARG A 47 0.34 -11.36 -2.22
N ASP A 48 -0.87 -11.68 -2.69
CA ASP A 48 -1.44 -11.10 -3.91
C ASP A 48 -1.72 -9.60 -3.73
N PHE A 49 -2.22 -9.19 -2.57
CA PHE A 49 -2.34 -7.78 -2.21
C PHE A 49 -0.99 -7.07 -2.31
N TYR A 50 0.05 -7.59 -1.65
CA TYR A 50 1.37 -6.96 -1.63
C TYR A 50 2.02 -6.90 -3.01
N ARG A 51 1.83 -7.93 -3.84
CA ARG A 51 2.25 -7.90 -5.24
C ARG A 51 1.59 -6.76 -5.99
N GLY A 52 0.27 -6.69 -5.94
CA GLY A 52 -0.48 -5.69 -6.69
C GLY A 52 -0.12 -4.26 -6.29
N VAL A 53 0.00 -3.99 -4.99
CA VAL A 53 0.47 -2.67 -4.51
C VAL A 53 1.90 -2.39 -4.99
N TYR A 54 2.80 -3.38 -4.93
CA TYR A 54 4.19 -3.20 -5.36
C TYR A 54 4.28 -2.85 -6.85
N ASP A 55 3.52 -3.54 -7.69
CA ASP A 55 3.53 -3.34 -9.14
C ASP A 55 3.04 -1.94 -9.49
N VAL A 56 1.90 -1.50 -8.92
CA VAL A 56 1.36 -0.14 -9.10
C VAL A 56 2.37 0.93 -8.66
N LEU A 57 2.99 0.76 -7.50
CA LEU A 57 3.97 1.73 -6.99
C LEU A 57 5.23 1.76 -7.84
N THR A 58 5.68 0.62 -8.37
CA THR A 58 6.90 0.52 -9.16
C THR A 58 6.72 1.10 -10.56
N GLU A 59 5.57 0.85 -11.19
CA GLU A 59 5.18 1.46 -12.47
C GLU A 59 5.13 2.99 -12.38
N ASN A 60 4.67 3.52 -11.24
CA ASN A 60 4.53 4.95 -10.99
C ASN A 60 5.68 5.56 -10.18
N ARG A 61 6.78 4.81 -9.96
CA ARG A 61 7.83 5.15 -8.97
C ARG A 61 8.44 6.53 -9.17
N ARG A 62 8.60 6.95 -10.42
CA ARG A 62 9.22 8.21 -10.78
C ARG A 62 8.34 9.39 -10.35
N LEU A 63 7.06 9.35 -10.73
CA LEU A 63 6.08 10.38 -10.37
C LEU A 63 5.90 10.45 -8.85
N ILE A 64 5.87 9.28 -8.17
CA ILE A 64 5.80 9.22 -6.71
C ILE A 64 7.02 9.89 -6.05
N ARG A 65 8.24 9.59 -6.50
CA ARG A 65 9.47 10.22 -5.95
C ARG A 65 9.48 11.73 -6.18
N GLU A 66 9.09 12.18 -7.37
CA GLU A 66 8.95 13.60 -7.70
C GLU A 66 7.90 14.28 -6.79
N MET A 67 6.78 13.61 -6.49
CA MET A 67 5.75 14.09 -5.55
C MET A 67 6.32 14.28 -4.14
N ILE A 68 7.02 13.26 -3.62
CA ILE A 68 7.62 13.30 -2.28
C ILE A 68 8.65 14.42 -2.19
N GLY A 69 9.55 14.54 -3.18
CA GLY A 69 10.56 15.59 -3.23
C GLY A 69 9.96 17.00 -3.33
N GLY A 70 8.91 17.15 -4.14
CA GLY A 70 8.18 18.42 -4.26
C GLY A 70 7.47 18.84 -2.96
N ARG A 71 6.93 17.88 -2.19
CA ARG A 71 6.34 18.12 -0.88
C ARG A 71 7.40 18.49 0.16
N ALA A 72 8.52 17.77 0.19
CA ALA A 72 9.62 18.02 1.15
C ALA A 72 10.27 19.39 0.99
N THR A 73 10.33 19.92 -0.23
CA THR A 73 10.93 21.22 -0.56
C THR A 73 9.93 22.39 -0.46
N GLY A 74 8.64 22.13 -0.20
CA GLY A 74 7.58 23.14 -0.21
C GLY A 74 7.26 23.69 -1.61
N SER A 75 7.87 23.15 -2.66
CA SER A 75 7.56 23.51 -4.05
C SER A 75 6.15 23.09 -4.47
N LEU A 76 5.59 22.10 -3.79
CA LEU A 76 4.17 21.74 -3.79
C LEU A 76 3.55 22.30 -2.51
N ALA A 77 3.53 23.63 -2.36
CA ALA A 77 3.00 24.28 -1.16
C ALA A 77 1.55 23.80 -0.89
N ALA A 78 1.26 23.55 0.39
CA ALA A 78 0.03 22.98 0.93
C ALA A 78 -1.20 23.91 0.81
N ASP A 79 -1.37 24.60 -0.31
CA ASP A 79 -2.49 25.49 -0.61
C ASP A 79 -3.60 24.78 -1.41
N THR A 80 -3.63 23.45 -1.38
CA THR A 80 -4.60 22.63 -2.12
C THR A 80 -5.64 22.04 -1.16
N MET A 81 -6.55 22.89 -0.66
CA MET A 81 -7.65 22.51 0.25
C MET A 81 -8.73 21.60 -0.39
N SER A 82 -8.48 20.85 -1.47
CA SER A 82 -9.56 20.11 -2.16
C SER A 82 -9.15 18.88 -2.97
N THR A 83 -8.22 18.05 -2.49
CA THR A 83 -8.01 16.70 -3.09
C THR A 83 -8.31 15.62 -2.05
N PRO A 84 -8.98 14.50 -2.39
CA PRO A 84 -8.93 13.28 -1.58
C PRO A 84 -7.48 12.76 -1.62
N GLN A 85 -6.69 13.22 -0.66
CA GLN A 85 -5.22 13.12 -0.62
C GLN A 85 -4.79 11.79 -0.01
N LEU A 86 -4.82 10.66 -0.75
CA LEU A 86 -4.37 9.33 -0.28
C LEU A 86 -5.14 8.74 0.94
N GLY A 87 -5.39 9.50 2.00
CA GLY A 87 -6.16 9.11 3.18
C GLY A 87 -7.53 8.55 2.84
N VAL A 88 -8.29 9.21 1.97
CA VAL A 88 -9.60 8.70 1.51
C VAL A 88 -9.49 7.37 0.76
N LEU A 89 -8.37 7.13 0.04
CA LEU A 89 -8.14 5.84 -0.62
C LEU A 89 -7.79 4.77 0.40
N LEU A 90 -7.00 5.12 1.42
CA LEU A 90 -6.66 4.22 2.52
C LEU A 90 -7.87 3.90 3.40
N GLU A 91 -8.76 4.86 3.64
CA GLU A 91 -10.03 4.67 4.38
C GLU A 91 -10.92 3.61 3.71
N ARG A 92 -10.98 3.57 2.37
CA ARG A 92 -11.72 2.51 1.66
C ARG A 92 -11.15 1.12 1.91
N PHE A 93 -9.83 1.01 2.00
CA PHE A 93 -9.17 -0.27 2.31
C PHE A 93 -9.28 -0.60 3.79
N GLU A 94 -9.26 0.40 4.67
CA GLU A 94 -9.49 0.28 6.10
C GLU A 94 -10.88 -0.31 6.39
N GLU A 95 -11.94 0.19 5.76
CA GLU A 95 -13.30 -0.39 5.85
C GLU A 95 -13.35 -1.86 5.40
N PHE A 96 -12.50 -2.25 4.44
CA PHE A 96 -12.38 -3.64 4.01
C PHE A 96 -11.68 -4.48 5.08
N ILE A 97 -10.57 -4.01 5.63
CA ILE A 97 -9.83 -4.69 6.70
C ILE A 97 -10.67 -4.82 7.98
N GLU A 98 -11.46 -3.81 8.33
CA GLU A 98 -12.39 -3.85 9.47
C GLU A 98 -13.42 -4.97 9.31
N ARG A 99 -14.05 -5.06 8.13
CA ARG A 99 -15.01 -6.13 7.82
C ARG A 99 -14.39 -7.52 7.90
N GLU A 100 -13.15 -7.67 7.46
CA GLU A 100 -12.43 -8.94 7.53
C GLU A 100 -12.05 -9.32 8.97
N ARG A 101 -11.57 -8.36 9.76
CA ARG A 101 -11.32 -8.55 11.20
C ARG A 101 -12.59 -9.05 11.90
N ASP A 102 -13.72 -8.40 11.64
CA ASP A 102 -15.01 -8.68 12.29
C ASP A 102 -15.64 -9.99 11.79
N ALA A 103 -15.31 -10.43 10.58
CA ALA A 103 -15.72 -11.74 10.05
C ALA A 103 -15.07 -12.92 10.78
N GLY A 104 -14.01 -12.68 11.55
CA GLY A 104 -13.48 -13.58 12.58
C GLY A 104 -12.14 -14.25 12.26
N GLY A 105 -11.53 -14.81 13.30
CA GLY A 105 -10.23 -15.50 13.24
C GLY A 105 -9.02 -14.61 13.53
N PHE A 106 -9.17 -13.29 13.37
CA PHE A 106 -8.13 -12.32 13.67
C PHE A 106 -8.14 -11.90 15.14
N ARG A 107 -6.98 -11.42 15.64
CA ARG A 107 -6.94 -10.72 16.94
C ARG A 107 -7.55 -9.33 16.82
N ASP A 108 -7.81 -8.71 17.95
CA ASP A 108 -8.16 -7.30 17.95
C ASP A 108 -6.96 -6.44 17.52
N PHE A 109 -7.22 -5.52 16.59
CA PHE A 109 -6.29 -4.50 16.11
C PHE A 109 -7.07 -3.34 15.50
N ASP A 110 -6.42 -2.17 15.50
CA ASP A 110 -6.91 -0.96 14.83
C ASP A 110 -6.73 -1.11 13.29
N PRO A 111 -7.82 -1.16 12.50
CA PRO A 111 -7.76 -1.30 11.04
C PRO A 111 -7.03 -0.13 10.36
N ALA A 112 -7.14 1.08 10.90
CA ALA A 112 -6.53 2.29 10.36
C ALA A 112 -5.00 2.23 10.45
N VAL A 113 -4.51 1.75 11.60
CA VAL A 113 -3.09 1.56 11.85
C VAL A 113 -2.55 0.42 11.00
N MET A 114 -3.24 -0.74 11.01
CA MET A 114 -2.81 -1.92 10.24
C MET A 114 -2.71 -1.61 8.75
N THR A 115 -3.73 -0.95 8.18
CA THR A 115 -3.75 -0.54 6.78
C THR A 115 -2.51 0.30 6.43
N ARG A 116 -2.20 1.32 7.23
CA ARG A 116 -1.05 2.22 6.98
C ARG A 116 0.29 1.48 7.09
N LEU A 117 0.41 0.53 8.02
CA LEU A 117 1.59 -0.33 8.14
C LEU A 117 1.76 -1.22 6.90
N MET A 118 0.68 -1.86 6.43
CA MET A 118 0.71 -2.70 5.24
C MET A 118 1.18 -1.92 4.02
N PHE A 119 0.57 -0.75 3.74
CA PHE A 119 1.00 0.10 2.63
C PHE A 119 2.41 0.66 2.82
N GLY A 120 2.78 1.05 4.05
CA GLY A 120 4.11 1.57 4.37
C GLY A 120 5.24 0.57 4.11
N LEU A 121 5.02 -0.71 4.42
CA LEU A 121 5.98 -1.78 4.13
C LEU A 121 6.27 -1.89 2.63
N VAL A 122 5.23 -1.94 1.80
CA VAL A 122 5.40 -2.00 0.34
C VAL A 122 6.02 -0.73 -0.19
N PHE A 123 5.56 0.43 0.28
CA PHE A 123 6.07 1.73 -0.14
C PHE A 123 7.57 1.85 0.12
N SER A 124 8.04 1.37 1.28
CA SER A 124 9.45 1.34 1.62
C SER A 124 10.26 0.57 0.55
N VAL A 125 9.86 -0.66 0.23
CA VAL A 125 10.60 -1.51 -0.71
C VAL A 125 10.46 -1.05 -2.18
N ALA A 126 9.28 -0.58 -2.57
CA ALA A 126 9.00 -0.12 -3.94
C ALA A 126 9.69 1.21 -4.26
N ILE A 127 9.67 2.16 -3.32
CA ILE A 127 10.17 3.52 -3.56
C ILE A 127 11.63 3.67 -3.14
N TYR A 128 12.06 3.06 -2.03
CA TYR A 128 13.40 3.25 -1.46
C TYR A 128 14.27 2.00 -1.50
N GLY A 129 13.77 0.89 -2.04
CA GLY A 129 14.45 -0.39 -2.01
C GLY A 129 15.86 -0.38 -2.58
N ASP A 130 16.13 0.35 -3.67
CA ASP A 130 17.48 0.37 -4.26
C ASP A 130 18.48 1.02 -3.30
N TRP A 131 18.09 2.16 -2.74
CA TRP A 131 18.89 2.95 -1.82
C TRP A 131 19.19 2.20 -0.50
N MET A 132 18.23 1.42 0.02
CA MET A 132 18.42 0.66 1.27
C MET A 132 19.52 -0.42 1.19
N PHE A 133 19.91 -0.85 -0.02
CA PHE A 133 20.97 -1.85 -0.23
C PHE A 133 22.23 -1.25 -0.86
N GLU A 134 22.29 0.07 -1.08
CA GLU A 134 23.52 0.72 -1.54
C GLU A 134 24.63 0.56 -0.50
N GLY A 135 25.80 0.08 -0.94
CA GLY A 135 26.94 -0.18 -0.05
C GLY A 135 26.81 -1.44 0.81
N ALA A 136 25.73 -2.22 0.68
CA ALA A 136 25.59 -3.50 1.37
C ALA A 136 26.54 -4.56 0.80
N THR A 137 27.09 -5.41 1.68
CA THR A 137 27.95 -6.54 1.27
C THR A 137 27.15 -7.71 0.71
N ARG A 138 25.87 -7.83 1.07
CA ARG A 138 24.94 -8.85 0.55
C ARG A 138 24.13 -8.25 -0.61
N PRO A 139 23.92 -9.00 -1.71
CA PRO A 139 23.05 -8.54 -2.79
C PRO A 139 21.61 -8.33 -2.28
N ARG A 140 20.91 -7.38 -2.89
CA ARG A 140 19.49 -7.15 -2.66
C ARG A 140 18.69 -8.44 -2.97
N PRO A 141 17.84 -8.93 -2.05
CA PRO A 141 16.93 -10.05 -2.33
C PRO A 141 15.97 -9.77 -3.50
N SER A 142 15.37 -10.84 -4.04
CA SER A 142 14.31 -10.69 -5.05
C SER A 142 13.09 -9.96 -4.45
N VAL A 143 12.30 -9.33 -5.32
CA VAL A 143 11.03 -8.71 -4.94
C VAL A 143 10.11 -9.73 -4.27
N ASP A 144 10.07 -10.95 -4.80
CA ASP A 144 9.28 -12.06 -4.26
C ASP A 144 9.64 -12.37 -2.81
N ALA A 145 10.93 -12.34 -2.46
CA ALA A 145 11.36 -12.57 -1.08
C ALA A 145 10.82 -11.51 -0.12
N PHE A 146 10.76 -10.23 -0.54
CA PHE A 146 10.15 -9.17 0.27
C PHE A 146 8.64 -9.34 0.40
N ILE A 147 7.95 -9.66 -0.70
CA ILE A 147 6.50 -9.86 -0.71
C ILE A 147 6.10 -11.05 0.17
N ASP A 148 6.84 -12.15 0.08
CA ASP A 148 6.60 -13.33 0.91
C ASP A 148 6.78 -12.98 2.39
N GLU A 149 7.79 -12.19 2.74
CA GLU A 149 8.04 -11.80 4.13
C GLU A 149 7.02 -10.78 4.66
N MET A 150 6.61 -9.81 3.84
CA MET A 150 5.50 -8.89 4.19
C MET A 150 4.21 -9.67 4.45
N ALA A 151 3.89 -10.66 3.59
CA ALA A 151 2.72 -11.52 3.78
C ALA A 151 2.80 -12.33 5.08
N ARG A 152 3.95 -12.94 5.37
CA ARG A 152 4.17 -13.66 6.64
C ARG A 152 4.02 -12.74 7.84
N LEU A 153 4.70 -11.60 7.83
CA LEU A 153 4.68 -10.63 8.93
C LEU A 153 3.24 -10.19 9.25
N THR A 154 2.45 -9.92 8.22
CA THR A 154 1.06 -9.49 8.37
C THR A 154 0.17 -10.60 8.86
N ILE A 155 0.24 -11.80 8.28
CA ILE A 155 -0.61 -12.91 8.71
C ILE A 155 -0.23 -13.36 10.12
N TYR A 156 1.05 -13.59 10.43
CA TYR A 156 1.44 -13.96 11.78
C TYR A 156 1.13 -12.87 12.81
N GLY A 157 1.21 -11.60 12.41
CA GLY A 157 0.83 -10.47 13.24
C GLY A 157 -0.67 -10.22 13.37
N ALA A 158 -1.52 -10.82 12.53
CA ALA A 158 -2.97 -10.59 12.49
C ALA A 158 -3.78 -11.64 13.25
N TYR A 159 -3.22 -12.82 13.52
CA TYR A 159 -3.89 -13.87 14.31
C TYR A 159 -3.51 -13.79 15.80
N PRO A 160 -4.36 -14.31 16.71
CA PRO A 160 -4.02 -14.42 18.12
C PRO A 160 -2.75 -15.24 18.37
N GLU A 161 -2.04 -14.94 19.45
CA GLU A 161 -0.84 -15.68 19.82
C GLU A 161 -1.16 -17.16 20.05
N GLY A 162 -0.36 -18.06 19.45
CA GLY A 162 -0.58 -19.52 19.50
C GLY A 162 -1.66 -20.03 18.52
N ALA A 163 -2.37 -19.17 17.81
CA ALA A 163 -3.21 -19.60 16.70
C ALA A 163 -2.32 -19.99 15.50
N VAL A 164 -2.56 -21.17 14.94
CA VAL A 164 -1.99 -21.53 13.63
C VAL A 164 -2.88 -20.88 12.57
N PRO A 165 -2.38 -19.93 11.76
CA PRO A 165 -3.17 -19.38 10.66
C PRO A 165 -3.65 -20.53 9.76
N PRO A 166 -4.88 -20.48 9.22
CA PRO A 166 -5.36 -21.47 8.25
C PRO A 166 -4.29 -21.65 7.17
N ALA A 167 -3.84 -22.90 7.00
CA ALA A 167 -2.52 -23.23 6.47
C ALA A 167 -2.09 -22.38 5.27
N ALA A 168 -0.86 -21.86 5.35
CA ALA A 168 -0.12 -21.23 4.25
C ALA A 168 0.36 -22.26 3.20
N LEU A 169 -0.53 -23.19 2.81
CA LEU A 169 -0.32 -24.14 1.72
C LEU A 169 -0.72 -23.51 0.39
#